data_AF-A0A840DQ91-F1
#
_entry.id   AF-A0A840DQ91-F1
#
_cell.length_a   1.000
_cell.length_b   1.000
_cell.length_c   1.000
_cell.angle_alpha   90.00
_cell.angle_beta   90.00
_cell.angle_gamma   90.00
#
_symmetry.space_group_name_H-M   'P 1'
#
loop_
_entity.id
_entity.type
_entity.pdbx_description
1 polymer ?
#
loop_
_entity_poly.entity_id
_entity_poly.type
_entity_poly.pdbx_seq_one_letter_code
_entity_poly.pdbx_strand_id
1 'polypeptide(L)'
;MSFASETKKELTNLEVKPCCLKAELSALLRMNGSLSFSNRKLTVDVQTENAAIARRIYTLTKKGYTVTVELLVRKKMRLKKNNVYIVRVVEGARELLEDLKILEEPFSFIRVISPELVKKKCCKRSYLRGAFLAGGSVNNPETSSYHLEIFSLYKEHNESLCELMNSHFFLHAKTLERKKGFITYLKEAEKISEFLNIIGAHQALLRFEDVRIVRDMRNSVNRLVNCETANLNKTIGAAIRQVENIRYIDETIGLSALPEKLREIAELRVTYQDVTLKELGEMVSGGKISKSGINHRLRKIDEIAEKLRAGQPIDFK
;
A
#
# COMPACT_ATOMS: atom_id res chain seq x y z
N MET A 1 -0.13 15.49 -11.60
CA MET A 1 -0.57 14.29 -12.35
C MET A 1 -0.74 13.16 -11.34
N SER A 2 -1.51 12.11 -11.63
CA SER A 2 -1.59 10.96 -10.71
C SER A 2 -0.33 10.11 -10.82
N PHE A 3 0.02 9.39 -9.75
CA PHE A 3 1.15 8.45 -9.74
C PHE A 3 1.04 7.44 -10.90
N ALA A 4 -0.15 6.86 -11.10
CA ALA A 4 -0.42 5.98 -12.25
C ALA A 4 -0.14 6.64 -13.62
N SER A 5 -0.49 7.91 -13.80
CA SER A 5 -0.24 8.62 -15.07
C SER A 5 1.25 8.83 -15.33
N GLU A 6 2.03 9.08 -14.27
CA GLU A 6 3.48 9.24 -14.35
C GLU A 6 4.17 7.91 -14.65
N THR A 7 3.76 6.82 -13.97
CA THR A 7 4.21 5.45 -14.26
C THR A 7 3.94 5.08 -15.73
N LYS A 8 2.73 5.35 -16.24
CA LYS A 8 2.40 5.06 -17.65
C LYS A 8 3.26 5.88 -18.62
N LYS A 9 3.55 7.15 -18.30
CA LYS A 9 4.42 8.00 -19.14
C LYS A 9 5.84 7.44 -19.22
N GLU A 10 6.41 7.03 -18.09
CA GLU A 10 7.73 6.39 -18.05
C GLU A 10 7.81 5.17 -18.97
N LEU A 11 6.85 4.25 -18.82
CA LEU A 11 6.79 3.01 -19.60
C LEU A 11 6.70 3.24 -21.10
N THR A 12 6.16 4.38 -21.54
CA THR A 12 6.03 4.67 -22.97
C THR A 12 7.35 4.96 -23.68
N ASN A 13 8.42 5.26 -22.94
CA ASN A 13 9.74 5.54 -23.49
C ASN A 13 10.64 4.31 -23.58
N LEU A 14 10.19 3.15 -23.07
CA LEU A 14 11.01 1.93 -23.08
C LEU A 14 11.15 1.36 -24.49
N GLU A 15 12.39 1.04 -24.86
CA GLU A 15 12.68 0.27 -26.07
C GLU A 15 12.29 -1.21 -25.90
N VAL A 16 11.82 -1.80 -26.99
CA VAL A 16 11.35 -3.19 -27.00
C VAL A 16 12.01 -3.99 -28.10
N LYS A 17 12.37 -5.23 -27.76
CA LYS A 17 12.85 -6.22 -28.73
C LYS A 17 11.71 -6.62 -29.67
N PRO A 18 11.98 -7.09 -30.90
CA PRO A 18 10.94 -7.49 -31.85
C PRO A 18 9.91 -8.49 -31.28
N CYS A 19 10.36 -9.52 -30.54
CA CYS A 19 9.45 -10.47 -29.89
C CYS A 19 8.57 -9.86 -28.78
N CYS A 20 9.04 -8.81 -28.12
CA CYS A 20 8.35 -8.10 -27.05
C CYS A 20 7.31 -7.11 -27.58
N LEU A 21 7.56 -6.56 -28.78
CA LEU A 21 6.66 -5.65 -29.48
C LEU A 21 5.30 -6.30 -29.69
N LYS A 22 5.25 -7.53 -30.23
CA LYS A 22 3.99 -8.26 -30.45
C LYS A 22 3.21 -8.48 -29.16
N ALA A 23 3.90 -8.91 -28.10
CA ALA A 23 3.27 -9.15 -26.80
C ALA A 23 2.66 -7.88 -26.20
N GLU A 24 3.38 -6.77 -26.24
CA GLU A 24 2.89 -5.49 -25.71
C GLU A 24 1.74 -4.92 -26.56
N LEU A 25 1.88 -4.96 -27.90
CA LEU A 25 0.87 -4.46 -28.81
C LEU A 25 -0.43 -5.28 -28.73
N SER A 26 -0.33 -6.61 -28.59
CA SER A 26 -1.49 -7.50 -28.41
C SER A 26 -2.32 -7.09 -27.18
N ALA A 27 -1.67 -6.84 -26.02
CA ALA A 27 -2.36 -6.38 -24.81
C ALA A 27 -3.05 -5.02 -25.02
N LEU A 28 -2.38 -4.06 -25.66
CA LEU A 28 -2.94 -2.73 -25.96
C LEU A 28 -4.17 -2.81 -26.87
N LEU A 29 -4.08 -3.53 -27.99
CA LEU A 29 -5.19 -3.67 -28.95
C LEU A 29 -6.33 -4.49 -28.38
N ARG A 30 -6.05 -5.54 -27.63
CA ARG A 30 -7.09 -6.39 -27.02
C ARG A 30 -7.94 -5.63 -26.01
N MET A 31 -7.32 -4.75 -25.22
CA MET A 31 -7.99 -4.09 -24.11
C MET A 31 -8.67 -2.78 -24.51
N ASN A 32 -8.05 -2.01 -25.41
CA ASN A 32 -8.54 -0.68 -25.81
C ASN A 32 -8.97 -0.60 -27.29
N GLY A 33 -8.88 -1.70 -28.02
CA GLY A 33 -9.26 -1.77 -29.42
C GLY A 33 -10.76 -2.02 -29.61
N SER A 34 -11.33 -1.36 -30.60
CA SER A 34 -12.65 -1.62 -31.15
C SER A 34 -12.52 -1.96 -32.62
N LEU A 35 -13.25 -2.98 -33.06
CA LEU A 35 -13.30 -3.37 -34.46
C LEU A 35 -14.50 -2.71 -35.14
N SER A 36 -14.26 -2.18 -36.34
CA SER A 36 -15.32 -1.74 -37.24
C SER A 36 -15.16 -2.40 -38.60
N PHE A 37 -16.27 -2.91 -39.13
CA PHE A 37 -16.34 -3.50 -40.45
C PHE A 37 -17.24 -2.63 -41.34
N SER A 38 -16.66 -2.05 -42.38
CA SER A 38 -17.37 -1.20 -43.32
C SER A 38 -16.81 -1.40 -44.73
N ASN A 39 -17.67 -1.41 -45.75
CA ASN A 39 -17.27 -1.57 -47.16
C ASN A 39 -16.34 -2.77 -47.39
N ARG A 40 -16.59 -3.90 -46.72
CA ARG A 40 -15.75 -5.12 -46.72
C ARG A 40 -14.31 -4.93 -46.21
N LYS A 41 -14.00 -3.78 -45.59
CA LYS A 41 -12.72 -3.51 -44.93
C LYS A 41 -12.88 -3.62 -43.42
N LEU A 42 -12.00 -4.40 -42.80
CA LEU A 42 -11.84 -4.44 -41.35
C LEU A 42 -10.92 -3.31 -40.91
N THR A 43 -11.32 -2.60 -39.87
CA THR A 43 -10.55 -1.52 -39.26
C THR A 43 -10.46 -1.72 -37.76
N VAL A 44 -9.32 -1.33 -37.18
CA VAL A 44 -9.07 -1.41 -35.72
C VAL A 44 -8.83 -0.02 -35.20
N ASP A 45 -9.65 0.43 -34.25
CA ASP A 45 -9.50 1.69 -33.55
C ASP A 45 -9.04 1.44 -32.12
N VAL A 46 -7.87 1.96 -31.74
CA VAL A 46 -7.39 1.90 -30.35
C VAL A 46 -7.50 3.29 -29.73
N GLN A 47 -8.32 3.41 -28.68
CA GLN A 47 -8.61 4.70 -28.05
C GLN A 47 -7.88 4.87 -26.73
N THR A 48 -7.36 6.08 -26.49
CA THR A 48 -6.76 6.44 -25.20
C THR A 48 -6.82 7.94 -24.94
N GLU A 49 -6.94 8.33 -23.68
CA GLU A 49 -6.86 9.74 -23.26
C GLU A 49 -5.40 10.21 -23.09
N ASN A 50 -4.44 9.28 -23.11
CA ASN A 50 -3.02 9.60 -22.93
C ASN A 50 -2.29 9.64 -24.27
N ALA A 51 -1.84 10.84 -24.67
CA ALA A 51 -1.10 11.07 -25.90
C ALA A 51 0.19 10.23 -26.03
N ALA A 52 0.88 9.95 -24.92
CA ALA A 52 2.09 9.14 -24.92
C ALA A 52 1.79 7.67 -25.24
N ILE A 53 0.67 7.15 -24.74
CA ILE A 53 0.21 5.79 -25.06
C ILE A 53 -0.20 5.70 -26.52
N ALA A 54 -0.92 6.70 -27.04
CA ALA A 54 -1.29 6.74 -28.46
C ALA A 54 -0.06 6.73 -29.38
N ARG A 55 0.94 7.57 -29.08
CA ARG A 55 2.22 7.56 -29.80
C ARG A 55 2.92 6.21 -29.73
N ARG A 56 2.94 5.57 -28.55
CA ARG A 56 3.55 4.25 -28.39
C ARG A 56 2.85 3.20 -29.24
N ILE A 57 1.52 3.14 -29.23
CA ILE A 57 0.75 2.23 -30.08
C ILE A 57 1.11 2.47 -31.55
N TYR A 58 1.05 3.71 -32.02
CA TYR A 58 1.41 4.07 -33.40
C TYR A 58 2.82 3.60 -33.77
N THR A 59 3.82 3.88 -32.93
CA THR A 59 5.21 3.47 -33.14
C THR A 59 5.38 1.95 -33.15
N LEU A 60 4.75 1.23 -32.21
CA LEU A 60 4.83 -0.23 -32.16
C LEU A 60 4.17 -0.86 -33.40
N THR A 61 3.01 -0.37 -33.80
CA THR A 61 2.32 -0.85 -35.01
C THR A 61 3.17 -0.62 -36.26
N LYS A 62 3.68 0.59 -36.47
CA LYS A 62 4.52 0.91 -37.65
C LYS A 62 5.87 0.17 -37.67
N LYS A 63 6.47 -0.11 -36.51
CA LYS A 63 7.73 -0.88 -36.42
C LYS A 63 7.52 -2.37 -36.65
N GLY A 64 6.38 -2.92 -36.24
CA GLY A 64 6.11 -4.35 -36.31
C GLY A 64 5.44 -4.81 -37.61
N TYR A 65 4.73 -3.89 -38.30
CA TYR A 65 3.81 -4.25 -39.37
C TYR A 65 3.80 -3.21 -40.49
N THR A 66 3.70 -3.70 -41.73
CA THR A 66 3.50 -2.89 -42.93
C THR A 66 2.02 -2.59 -43.10
N VAL A 67 1.50 -1.67 -42.28
CA VAL A 67 0.07 -1.29 -42.25
C VAL A 67 -0.14 0.21 -42.36
N THR A 68 -1.30 0.61 -42.88
CA THR A 68 -1.71 2.01 -42.94
C THR A 68 -2.35 2.40 -41.60
N VAL A 69 -1.73 3.34 -40.89
CA VAL A 69 -2.16 3.78 -39.56
C VAL A 69 -2.43 5.27 -39.59
N GLU A 70 -3.61 5.67 -39.12
CA GLU A 70 -4.04 7.06 -38.97
C GLU A 70 -4.10 7.43 -37.48
N LEU A 71 -3.76 8.68 -37.16
CA LEU A 71 -3.91 9.22 -35.81
C LEU A 71 -4.98 10.30 -35.83
N LEU A 72 -6.11 10.03 -35.19
CA LEU A 72 -7.23 10.95 -35.07
C LEU A 72 -7.30 11.51 -33.65
N VAL A 73 -7.72 12.77 -33.52
CA VAL A 73 -7.96 13.41 -32.22
C VAL A 73 -9.40 13.88 -32.17
N ARG A 74 -10.13 13.41 -31.15
CA ARG A 74 -11.51 13.80 -30.89
C ARG A 74 -11.62 14.46 -29.52
N LYS A 75 -12.31 15.59 -29.42
CA LYS A 75 -12.68 16.18 -28.12
C LYS A 75 -13.92 15.50 -27.56
N LYS A 76 -13.90 15.12 -26.28
CA LYS A 76 -15.14 14.69 -25.58
C LYS A 76 -16.10 15.87 -25.46
N MET A 77 -17.38 15.62 -25.76
CA MET A 77 -18.46 16.62 -25.75
C MET A 77 -19.01 16.94 -24.35
N ARG A 78 -18.66 16.16 -23.31
CA ARG A 78 -19.15 16.34 -21.93
C ARG A 78 -18.02 16.36 -20.89
N LEU A 79 -18.34 16.93 -19.71
CA LEU A 79 -17.47 17.27 -18.55
C LEU A 79 -16.04 16.68 -18.59
N LYS A 80 -15.07 17.60 -18.59
CA LYS A 80 -13.64 17.43 -18.88
C LYS A 80 -13.37 17.33 -20.39
N LYS A 81 -13.03 18.48 -21.00
CA LYS A 81 -12.66 18.68 -22.41
C LYS A 81 -11.35 17.96 -22.78
N ASN A 82 -11.22 16.69 -22.42
CA ASN A 82 -10.03 15.90 -22.68
C ASN A 82 -10.02 15.45 -24.14
N ASN A 83 -8.83 15.46 -24.73
CA ASN A 83 -8.60 14.86 -26.04
C ASN A 83 -8.62 13.35 -25.90
N VAL A 84 -9.35 12.68 -26.78
CA VAL A 84 -9.27 11.24 -27.02
C VAL A 84 -8.47 11.05 -28.29
N TYR A 85 -7.37 10.33 -28.16
CA TYR A 85 -6.50 9.96 -29.26
C TYR A 85 -6.93 8.59 -29.76
N ILE A 86 -7.11 8.46 -31.07
CA ILE A 86 -7.53 7.23 -31.73
C ILE A 86 -6.44 6.85 -32.72
N VAL A 87 -5.82 5.69 -32.51
CA VAL A 87 -4.89 5.08 -33.46
C VAL A 87 -5.70 4.09 -34.28
N ARG A 88 -5.90 4.41 -35.56
CA ARG A 88 -6.73 3.63 -36.47
C ARG A 88 -5.88 2.88 -37.47
N VAL A 89 -6.06 1.57 -37.58
CA VAL A 89 -5.47 0.74 -38.64
C VAL A 89 -6.52 0.52 -39.72
N VAL A 90 -6.31 1.08 -40.91
CA VAL A 90 -7.28 1.06 -42.02
C VAL A 90 -7.04 -0.07 -43.03
N GLU A 91 -5.80 -0.51 -43.16
CA GLU A 91 -5.37 -1.56 -44.08
C GLU A 91 -4.43 -2.53 -43.37
N GLY A 92 -4.57 -3.83 -43.64
CA GLY A 92 -3.80 -4.88 -42.98
C GLY A 92 -4.26 -5.20 -41.54
N ALA A 93 -5.47 -4.75 -41.16
CA ALA A 93 -5.99 -4.93 -39.81
C ALA A 93 -6.27 -6.40 -39.46
N ARG A 94 -6.67 -7.20 -40.44
CA ARG A 94 -6.95 -8.64 -40.24
C ARG A 94 -5.66 -9.38 -39.94
N GLU A 95 -4.65 -9.24 -40.80
CA GLU A 95 -3.34 -9.88 -40.64
C GLU A 95 -2.68 -9.46 -39.33
N LEU A 96 -2.83 -8.18 -38.95
CA LEU A 96 -2.37 -7.66 -37.66
C LEU A 96 -3.03 -8.39 -36.48
N LEU A 97 -4.36 -8.54 -36.48
CA LEU A 97 -5.09 -9.16 -35.37
C LEU A 97 -4.84 -10.66 -35.25
N GLU A 98 -4.68 -11.35 -36.37
CA GLU A 98 -4.34 -12.77 -36.42
C GLU A 98 -2.92 -13.02 -35.88
N ASP A 99 -1.93 -12.23 -36.33
CA ASP A 99 -0.55 -12.36 -35.84
C ASP A 99 -0.42 -11.97 -34.36
N LEU A 100 -1.25 -11.04 -33.88
CA LEU A 100 -1.36 -10.68 -32.45
C LEU A 100 -2.23 -11.65 -31.64
N LYS A 101 -2.72 -12.73 -32.25
CA LYS A 101 -3.53 -13.78 -31.62
C LYS A 101 -4.76 -13.19 -30.90
N ILE A 102 -5.40 -12.21 -31.53
CA ILE A 102 -6.67 -11.60 -31.08
C ILE A 102 -7.85 -12.21 -31.85
N LEU A 103 -7.63 -12.50 -33.14
CA LEU A 103 -8.58 -13.21 -34.00
C LEU A 103 -7.98 -14.53 -34.47
N GLU A 104 -8.85 -15.49 -34.77
CA GLU A 104 -8.54 -16.73 -35.49
C GLU A 104 -9.59 -16.98 -36.58
N GLU A 105 -9.25 -17.74 -37.61
CA GLU A 105 -10.18 -18.15 -38.66
C GLU A 105 -11.22 -19.15 -38.10
N PRO A 106 -12.52 -19.06 -38.46
CA PRO A 106 -13.13 -18.23 -39.52
C PRO A 106 -13.72 -16.90 -38.99
N PHE A 107 -12.98 -16.16 -38.14
CA PHE A 107 -13.35 -14.89 -37.49
C PHE A 107 -13.92 -15.03 -36.06
N SER A 108 -13.30 -15.86 -35.22
CA SER A 108 -13.56 -15.93 -33.77
C SER A 108 -12.56 -15.10 -32.96
N PHE A 109 -13.04 -14.55 -31.84
CA PHE A 109 -12.18 -13.83 -30.90
C PHE A 109 -11.53 -14.80 -29.92
N ILE A 110 -10.20 -14.83 -29.91
CA ILE A 110 -9.45 -15.51 -28.85
C ILE A 110 -9.58 -14.66 -27.59
N ARG A 111 -10.22 -15.16 -26.53
CA ARG A 111 -10.45 -14.40 -25.27
C ARG A 111 -9.33 -14.52 -24.24
N VAL A 112 -8.39 -15.44 -24.43
CA VAL A 112 -7.26 -15.69 -23.52
C VAL A 112 -5.95 -15.09 -24.03
N ILE A 113 -4.93 -15.04 -23.17
CA ILE A 113 -3.58 -14.65 -23.58
C ILE A 113 -2.93 -15.84 -24.29
N SER A 114 -2.54 -15.68 -25.56
CA SER A 114 -1.89 -16.76 -26.30
C SER A 114 -0.51 -17.11 -25.70
N PRO A 115 -0.24 -18.40 -25.37
CA PRO A 115 1.06 -18.85 -24.88
C PRO A 115 2.24 -18.52 -25.82
N GLU A 116 2.00 -18.44 -27.12
CA GLU A 116 3.02 -18.07 -28.12
C GLU A 116 3.56 -16.66 -27.87
N LEU A 117 2.68 -15.71 -27.52
CA LEU A 117 3.05 -14.32 -27.26
C LEU A 117 3.83 -14.17 -25.96
N VAL A 118 3.61 -15.07 -24.99
CA VAL A 118 4.20 -14.99 -23.64
C VAL A 118 5.19 -16.12 -23.34
N LYS A 119 5.73 -16.76 -24.38
CA LYS A 119 6.69 -17.88 -24.27
C LYS A 119 7.97 -17.48 -23.51
N LYS A 120 8.54 -16.31 -23.82
CA LYS A 120 9.79 -15.81 -23.20
C LYS A 120 9.49 -14.90 -22.01
N LYS A 121 10.35 -14.91 -20.99
CA LYS A 121 10.24 -14.03 -19.80
C LYS A 121 10.14 -12.54 -20.18
N CYS A 122 10.89 -12.07 -21.18
CA CYS A 122 10.82 -10.69 -21.66
C CYS A 122 9.46 -10.36 -22.32
N CYS A 123 8.84 -11.32 -22.99
CA CYS A 123 7.52 -11.13 -23.59
C CYS A 123 6.40 -11.13 -22.53
N LYS A 124 6.50 -11.98 -21.49
CA LYS A 124 5.60 -11.91 -20.31
C LYS A 124 5.61 -10.50 -19.70
N ARG A 125 6.81 -9.96 -19.45
CA ARG A 125 7.00 -8.57 -18.94
C ARG A 125 6.37 -7.53 -19.85
N SER A 126 6.55 -7.67 -21.16
CA SER A 126 6.06 -6.71 -22.16
C SER A 126 4.54 -6.77 -22.34
N TYR A 127 3.94 -7.96 -22.23
CA TYR A 127 2.49 -8.12 -22.21
C TYR A 127 1.89 -7.44 -20.98
N LEU A 128 2.44 -7.69 -19.78
CA LEU A 128 2.00 -7.04 -18.54
C LEU A 128 2.16 -5.51 -18.60
N ARG A 129 3.24 -5.01 -19.21
CA ARG A 129 3.41 -3.56 -19.48
C ARG A 129 2.30 -3.03 -20.38
N GLY A 130 2.01 -3.70 -21.50
CA GLY A 130 0.93 -3.30 -22.41
C GLY A 130 -0.44 -3.31 -21.73
N ALA A 131 -0.70 -4.32 -20.89
CA ALA A 131 -1.93 -4.42 -20.12
C ALA A 131 -2.07 -3.29 -19.09
N PHE A 132 -0.98 -2.96 -18.39
CA PHE A 132 -0.95 -1.84 -17.46
C PHE A 132 -1.13 -0.49 -18.16
N LEU A 133 -0.51 -0.29 -19.33
CA LEU A 133 -0.73 0.91 -20.14
C LEU A 133 -2.21 1.04 -20.53
N ALA A 134 -2.81 -0.03 -21.03
CA ALA A 134 -4.19 -0.06 -21.52
C ALA A 134 -5.23 0.18 -20.41
N GLY A 135 -5.20 -0.63 -19.35
CA GLY A 135 -6.24 -0.68 -18.31
C GLY A 135 -5.71 -0.65 -16.88
N GLY A 136 -4.41 -0.41 -16.67
CA GLY A 136 -3.79 -0.40 -15.35
C GLY A 136 -4.01 0.89 -14.55
N SER A 137 -4.01 0.76 -13.24
CA SER A 137 -4.00 1.86 -12.27
C SER A 137 -3.23 1.44 -11.02
N VAL A 138 -2.59 2.39 -10.35
CA VAL A 138 -1.90 2.20 -9.08
C VAL A 138 -2.15 3.41 -8.20
N ASN A 139 -2.49 3.15 -6.93
CA ASN A 139 -2.70 4.21 -5.95
C ASN A 139 -1.39 4.96 -5.68
N ASN A 140 -1.52 6.22 -5.25
CA ASN A 140 -0.36 6.97 -4.78
C ASN A 140 0.20 6.28 -3.52
N PRO A 141 1.51 5.94 -3.46
CA PRO A 141 2.13 5.31 -2.29
C PRO A 141 1.99 6.14 -1.00
N GLU A 142 1.74 7.44 -1.11
CA GLU A 142 1.46 8.32 0.03
C GLU A 142 0.17 7.92 0.79
N THR A 143 -0.74 7.20 0.14
CA THR A 143 -1.97 6.71 0.76
C THR A 143 -1.74 5.40 1.52
N SER A 144 -2.49 5.19 2.60
CA SER A 144 -2.39 3.96 3.42
C SER A 144 -2.89 2.70 2.69
N SER A 145 -3.71 2.85 1.65
CA SER A 145 -4.30 1.75 0.90
C SER A 145 -3.51 1.46 -0.37
N TYR A 146 -2.56 0.53 -0.25
CA TYR A 146 -1.85 -0.02 -1.40
C TYR A 146 -2.82 -0.80 -2.29
N HIS A 147 -2.86 -0.41 -3.57
CA HIS A 147 -3.70 -1.05 -4.57
C HIS A 147 -3.14 -0.80 -5.96
N LEU A 148 -2.91 -1.88 -6.69
CA LEU A 148 -2.66 -1.86 -8.12
C LEU A 148 -3.71 -2.75 -8.78
N GLU A 149 -4.30 -2.29 -9.87
CA GLU A 149 -5.27 -3.08 -10.63
C GLU A 149 -5.07 -2.93 -12.13
N ILE A 150 -5.46 -3.97 -12.88
CA ILE A 150 -5.61 -3.95 -14.32
C ILE A 150 -7.04 -4.33 -14.64
N PHE A 151 -7.78 -3.43 -15.29
CA PHE A 151 -9.15 -3.66 -15.73
C PHE A 151 -9.20 -4.41 -17.06
N SER A 152 -10.10 -5.39 -17.17
CA SER A 152 -10.40 -6.14 -18.39
C SER A 152 -11.92 -6.24 -18.58
N LEU A 153 -12.39 -6.12 -19.82
CA LEU A 153 -13.82 -6.27 -20.13
C LEU A 153 -14.26 -7.75 -20.04
N TYR A 154 -13.39 -8.68 -20.42
CA TYR A 154 -13.68 -10.11 -20.51
C TYR A 154 -13.05 -10.87 -19.35
N LYS A 155 -13.79 -11.85 -18.81
CA LYS A 155 -13.40 -12.66 -17.65
C LYS A 155 -12.20 -13.53 -17.96
N GLU A 156 -12.21 -14.20 -19.11
CA GLU A 156 -11.19 -15.14 -19.56
C GLU A 156 -9.83 -14.46 -19.74
N HIS A 157 -9.84 -13.23 -20.27
CA HIS A 157 -8.62 -12.42 -20.37
C HIS A 157 -8.14 -11.99 -18.98
N ASN A 158 -9.05 -11.63 -18.07
CA ASN A 158 -8.72 -11.24 -16.71
C ASN A 158 -8.08 -12.39 -15.92
N GLU A 159 -8.62 -13.60 -16.06
CA GLU A 159 -8.08 -14.83 -15.48
C GLU A 159 -6.70 -15.16 -16.09
N SER A 160 -6.56 -15.04 -17.41
CA SER A 160 -5.26 -15.21 -18.09
C SER A 160 -4.21 -14.21 -17.58
N LEU A 161 -4.59 -12.95 -17.32
CA LEU A 161 -3.71 -11.95 -16.74
C LEU A 161 -3.27 -12.34 -15.31
N CYS A 162 -4.21 -12.83 -14.50
CA CYS A 162 -3.94 -13.30 -13.15
C CYS A 162 -2.96 -14.48 -13.17
N GLU A 163 -3.18 -15.46 -14.05
CA GLU A 163 -2.28 -16.59 -14.25
C GLU A 163 -0.88 -16.14 -14.73
N LEU A 164 -0.82 -15.19 -15.66
CA LEU A 164 0.45 -14.64 -16.16
C LEU A 164 1.24 -13.93 -15.04
N MET A 165 0.56 -13.23 -14.13
CA MET A 165 1.17 -12.60 -12.95
C MET A 165 1.67 -13.64 -11.93
N ASN A 166 0.95 -14.74 -11.75
CA ASN A 166 1.22 -15.69 -10.67
C ASN A 166 2.19 -16.81 -11.08
N SER A 167 2.03 -17.38 -12.27
CA SER A 167 2.76 -18.58 -12.73
C SER A 167 4.28 -18.47 -12.73
N HIS A 168 4.82 -17.26 -12.94
CA HIS A 168 6.27 -17.05 -13.08
C HIS A 168 6.84 -15.92 -12.23
N PHE A 169 5.97 -15.04 -11.73
CA PHE A 169 6.39 -13.89 -10.93
C PHE A 169 5.88 -13.95 -9.50
N PHE A 170 5.02 -14.91 -9.14
CA PHE A 170 4.55 -15.12 -7.76
C PHE A 170 4.01 -13.84 -7.10
N LEU A 171 3.24 -13.07 -7.87
CA LEU A 171 2.71 -11.77 -7.42
C LEU A 171 1.50 -11.89 -6.49
N HIS A 172 0.94 -13.09 -6.29
CA HIS A 172 -0.28 -13.33 -5.52
C HIS A 172 -1.46 -12.44 -5.97
N ALA A 173 -1.54 -12.18 -7.28
CA ALA A 173 -2.63 -11.45 -7.89
C ALA A 173 -3.96 -12.17 -7.66
N LYS A 174 -5.01 -11.37 -7.45
CA LYS A 174 -6.38 -11.84 -7.26
C LYS A 174 -7.29 -11.20 -8.29
N THR A 175 -8.39 -11.86 -8.61
CA THR A 175 -9.42 -11.34 -9.51
C THR A 175 -10.63 -10.83 -8.72
N LEU A 176 -11.35 -9.86 -9.28
CA LEU A 176 -12.62 -9.37 -8.74
C LEU A 176 -13.54 -8.91 -9.88
N GLU A 177 -14.81 -9.28 -9.81
CA GLU A 177 -15.84 -8.77 -10.71
C GLU A 177 -16.31 -7.37 -10.28
N ARG A 178 -16.50 -6.49 -11.27
CA ARG A 178 -17.00 -5.11 -11.12
C ARG A 178 -18.21 -4.92 -12.02
N LYS A 179 -18.99 -3.87 -11.77
CA LYS A 179 -20.23 -3.56 -12.55
C LYS A 179 -20.06 -3.51 -14.08
N LYS A 180 -18.85 -3.27 -14.59
CA LYS A 180 -18.57 -3.07 -16.03
C LYS A 180 -17.50 -4.02 -16.58
N GLY A 181 -17.14 -5.07 -15.85
CA GLY A 181 -16.07 -5.99 -16.26
C GLY A 181 -15.35 -6.58 -15.06
N PHE A 182 -14.07 -6.88 -15.22
CA PHE A 182 -13.25 -7.61 -14.26
C PHE A 182 -11.96 -6.85 -13.97
N ILE A 183 -11.39 -7.06 -12.79
CA ILE A 183 -10.07 -6.56 -12.46
C ILE A 183 -9.17 -7.70 -11.97
N THR A 184 -7.89 -7.60 -12.27
CA THR A 184 -6.82 -8.34 -11.61
C THR A 184 -6.02 -7.35 -10.78
N TYR A 185 -5.85 -7.62 -9.48
CA TYR A 185 -5.33 -6.63 -8.54
C TYR A 185 -4.30 -7.21 -7.56
N LEU A 186 -3.48 -6.31 -7.00
CA LEU A 186 -2.47 -6.51 -5.97
C LEU A 186 -2.72 -5.55 -4.80
N LYS A 187 -2.58 -6.03 -3.57
CA LYS A 187 -2.71 -5.21 -2.34
C LYS A 187 -1.44 -5.16 -1.50
N GLU A 188 -0.56 -6.14 -1.64
CA GLU A 188 0.72 -6.18 -0.91
C GLU A 188 1.70 -5.18 -1.54
N ALA A 189 2.30 -4.34 -0.71
CA ALA A 189 3.20 -3.28 -1.17
C ALA A 189 4.42 -3.87 -1.90
N GLU A 190 4.97 -4.93 -1.33
CA GLU A 190 6.09 -5.71 -1.88
C GLU A 190 5.76 -6.23 -3.27
N LYS A 191 4.54 -6.77 -3.47
CA LYS A 191 4.10 -7.30 -4.76
C LYS A 191 3.82 -6.21 -5.79
N ILE A 192 3.36 -5.04 -5.36
CA ILE A 192 3.23 -3.87 -6.23
C ILE A 192 4.62 -3.41 -6.70
N SER A 193 5.60 -3.33 -5.80
CA SER A 193 6.99 -3.01 -6.13
C SER A 193 7.61 -4.02 -7.10
N GLU A 194 7.43 -5.32 -6.83
CA GLU A 194 7.85 -6.39 -7.75
C GLU A 194 7.20 -6.22 -9.13
N PHE A 195 5.91 -5.90 -9.19
CA PHE A 195 5.20 -5.66 -10.45
C PHE A 195 5.77 -4.45 -11.22
N LEU A 196 6.01 -3.32 -10.55
CA LEU A 196 6.62 -2.12 -11.17
C LEU A 196 8.00 -2.45 -11.75
N ASN A 197 8.80 -3.22 -11.01
CA ASN A 197 10.09 -3.73 -11.51
C ASN A 197 9.90 -4.64 -12.74
N ILE A 198 8.90 -5.52 -12.74
CA ILE A 198 8.64 -6.48 -13.82
C ILE A 198 8.29 -5.76 -15.13
N ILE A 199 7.47 -4.73 -15.08
CA ILE A 199 7.07 -3.98 -16.29
C ILE A 199 8.13 -2.96 -16.73
N GLY A 200 9.13 -2.68 -15.89
CA GLY A 200 10.25 -1.77 -16.18
C GLY A 200 9.99 -0.31 -15.79
N ALA A 201 9.08 -0.06 -14.85
CA ALA A 201 8.82 1.28 -14.29
C ALA A 201 9.78 1.56 -13.13
N HIS A 202 11.07 1.70 -13.41
CA HIS A 202 12.11 1.82 -12.40
C HIS A 202 12.04 3.14 -11.62
N GLN A 203 11.71 4.26 -12.26
CA GLN A 203 11.56 5.55 -11.58
C GLN A 203 10.32 5.55 -10.69
N ALA A 204 9.19 5.02 -11.18
CA ALA A 204 8.01 4.84 -10.34
C ALA A 204 8.28 3.91 -9.15
N LEU A 205 9.03 2.82 -9.35
CA LEU A 205 9.43 1.89 -8.30
C LEU A 205 10.25 2.59 -7.21
N LEU A 206 11.30 3.33 -7.58
CA LEU A 206 12.15 4.05 -6.61
C LEU A 206 11.31 5.00 -5.77
N ARG A 207 10.46 5.81 -6.41
CA ARG A 207 9.55 6.72 -5.71
C ARG A 207 8.55 5.97 -4.80
N PHE A 208 8.07 4.81 -5.23
CA PHE A 208 7.16 3.99 -4.44
C PHE A 208 7.83 3.48 -3.16
N GLU A 209 9.07 2.97 -3.26
CA GLU A 209 9.84 2.49 -2.13
C GLU A 209 10.28 3.62 -1.18
N ASP A 210 10.72 4.77 -1.71
CA ASP A 210 11.12 5.92 -0.89
C ASP A 210 9.98 6.35 0.05
N VAL A 211 8.76 6.49 -0.50
CA VAL A 211 7.59 6.88 0.28
C VAL A 211 7.21 5.80 1.30
N ARG A 212 7.27 4.53 0.91
CA ARG A 212 6.98 3.40 1.80
C ARG A 212 7.95 3.35 2.98
N ILE A 213 9.25 3.44 2.72
CA ILE A 213 10.31 3.39 3.75
C ILE A 213 10.13 4.52 4.76
N VAL A 214 9.97 5.76 4.30
CA VAL A 214 9.77 6.93 5.18
C VAL A 214 8.52 6.76 6.03
N ARG A 215 7.43 6.24 5.46
CA ARG A 215 6.18 6.01 6.18
C ARG A 215 6.33 4.93 7.25
N ASP A 216 6.95 3.81 6.92
CA ASP A 216 7.15 2.70 7.85
C ASP A 216 8.09 3.09 8.99
N MET A 217 9.11 3.92 8.71
CA MET A 217 9.95 4.54 9.73
C MET A 217 9.14 5.46 10.65
N ARG A 218 8.36 6.40 10.09
CA ARG A 218 7.51 7.32 10.88
C ARG A 218 6.51 6.56 11.75
N ASN A 219 5.86 5.54 11.22
CA ASN A 219 4.91 4.72 11.96
C ASN A 219 5.59 3.95 13.10
N SER A 220 6.83 3.52 12.90
CA SER A 220 7.61 2.84 13.94
C SER A 220 8.04 3.81 15.05
N VAL A 221 8.50 5.01 14.69
CA VAL A 221 8.80 6.08 15.65
C VAL A 221 7.56 6.50 16.43
N ASN A 222 6.43 6.73 15.76
CA ASN A 222 5.18 7.11 16.42
C ASN A 222 4.72 6.04 17.43
N ARG A 223 4.86 4.75 17.08
CA ARG A 223 4.54 3.65 18.01
C ARG A 223 5.45 3.66 19.24
N LEU A 224 6.75 3.90 19.05
CA LEU A 224 7.72 3.99 20.14
C LEU A 224 7.39 5.17 21.07
N VAL A 225 7.24 6.37 20.52
CA VAL A 225 6.93 7.60 21.26
C VAL A 225 5.62 7.47 22.02
N ASN A 226 4.59 6.89 21.40
CA ASN A 226 3.30 6.66 22.07
C ASN A 226 3.44 5.70 23.26
N CYS A 227 4.24 4.64 23.12
CA CYS A 227 4.50 3.70 24.21
C CYS A 227 5.23 4.38 25.38
N GLU A 228 6.28 5.15 25.09
CA GLU A 228 7.03 5.91 26.09
C GLU A 228 6.16 6.94 26.80
N THR A 229 5.39 7.71 26.04
CA THR A 229 4.46 8.73 26.57
C THR A 229 3.42 8.09 27.48
N ALA A 230 2.85 6.95 27.08
CA ALA A 230 1.87 6.23 27.90
C ALA A 230 2.49 5.68 29.20
N ASN A 231 3.73 5.19 29.15
CA ASN A 231 4.44 4.70 30.34
C ASN A 231 4.82 5.84 31.30
N LEU A 232 5.25 6.97 30.75
CA LEU A 232 5.57 8.18 31.52
C LEU A 232 4.30 8.72 32.20
N ASN A 233 3.20 8.87 31.48
CA ASN A 233 1.91 9.32 32.03
C ASN A 233 1.40 8.39 33.15
N LYS A 234 1.51 7.07 32.99
CA LYS A 234 1.16 6.11 34.05
C LYS A 234 2.04 6.28 35.30
N THR A 235 3.32 6.53 35.11
CA THR A 235 4.29 6.70 36.20
C THR A 235 4.03 8.01 36.95
N ILE A 236 3.81 9.12 36.23
CA ILE A 236 3.43 10.41 36.81
C ILE A 236 2.10 10.29 37.57
N GLY A 237 1.07 9.72 36.95
CA GLY A 237 -0.24 9.55 37.60
C GLY A 237 -0.17 8.67 38.85
N ALA A 238 0.70 7.65 38.88
CA ALA A 238 0.94 6.87 40.09
C ALA A 238 1.64 7.69 41.18
N ALA A 239 2.68 8.46 40.82
CA ALA A 239 3.40 9.30 41.78
C ALA A 239 2.51 10.38 42.41
N ILE A 240 1.68 11.07 41.61
CA ILE A 240 0.73 12.08 42.11
C ILE A 240 -0.25 11.46 43.11
N ARG A 241 -0.91 10.36 42.73
CA ARG A 241 -1.84 9.64 43.61
C ARG A 241 -1.19 9.18 44.91
N GLN A 242 0.04 8.65 44.85
CA GLN A 242 0.78 8.22 46.03
C GLN A 242 1.00 9.40 46.98
N VAL A 243 1.43 10.56 46.46
CA VAL A 243 1.64 11.77 47.27
C VAL A 243 0.32 12.26 47.88
N GLU A 244 -0.78 12.27 47.13
CA GLU A 244 -2.11 12.65 47.64
C GLU A 244 -2.58 11.70 48.76
N ASN A 245 -2.40 10.40 48.60
CA ASN A 245 -2.75 9.41 49.61
C ASN A 245 -1.91 9.56 50.88
N ILE A 246 -0.60 9.79 50.73
CA ILE A 246 0.29 10.03 51.88
C ILE A 246 -0.13 11.29 52.64
N ARG A 247 -0.41 12.40 51.94
CA ARG A 247 -0.89 13.65 52.57
C ARG A 247 -2.21 13.44 53.32
N TYR A 248 -3.15 12.72 52.72
CA TYR A 248 -4.42 12.41 53.36
C TYR A 248 -4.25 11.58 54.66
N ILE A 249 -3.34 10.60 54.66
CA ILE A 249 -3.01 9.83 55.86
C ILE A 249 -2.43 10.76 56.94
N ASP A 250 -1.50 11.64 56.57
CA ASP A 250 -0.87 12.58 57.50
C ASP A 250 -1.89 13.52 58.15
N GLU A 251 -2.81 14.07 57.36
CA GLU A 251 -3.88 14.94 57.85
C GLU A 251 -4.89 14.22 58.76
N THR A 252 -5.12 12.92 58.56
CA THR A 252 -6.15 12.16 59.28
C THR A 252 -5.64 11.52 60.57
N ILE A 253 -4.46 10.88 60.52
CA ILE A 253 -3.91 10.10 61.65
C ILE A 253 -2.44 10.41 61.95
N GLY A 254 -1.78 11.25 61.14
CA GLY A 254 -0.35 11.54 61.20
C GLY A 254 0.52 10.40 60.65
N LEU A 255 1.61 10.73 59.95
CA LEU A 255 2.55 9.70 59.46
C LEU A 255 3.22 8.91 60.58
N SER A 256 3.28 9.44 61.80
CA SER A 256 3.82 8.74 62.98
C SER A 256 3.04 7.49 63.37
N ALA A 257 1.76 7.38 62.97
CA ALA A 257 0.94 6.20 63.21
C ALA A 257 1.28 5.02 62.28
N LEU A 258 1.99 5.27 61.17
CA LEU A 258 2.41 4.21 60.26
C LEU A 258 3.60 3.40 60.83
N PRO A 259 3.69 2.10 60.53
CA PRO A 259 4.89 1.31 60.81
C PRO A 259 6.14 1.97 60.22
N GLU A 260 7.26 1.88 60.94
CA GLU A 260 8.52 2.58 60.61
C GLU A 260 8.94 2.43 59.13
N LYS A 261 8.86 1.21 58.59
CA LYS A 261 9.19 0.89 57.19
C LYS A 261 8.27 1.53 56.15
N LEU A 262 7.02 1.84 56.51
CA LEU A 262 6.05 2.53 55.65
C LEU A 262 6.17 4.04 55.81
N ARG A 263 6.37 4.51 57.05
CA ARG A 263 6.58 5.93 57.35
C ARG A 263 7.78 6.50 56.57
N GLU A 264 8.92 5.82 56.62
CA GLU A 264 10.13 6.24 55.90
C GLU A 264 9.88 6.38 54.39
N ILE A 265 9.13 5.45 53.78
CA ILE A 265 8.80 5.51 52.36
C ILE A 265 7.81 6.64 52.05
N ALA A 266 6.86 6.88 52.94
CA ALA A 266 5.90 7.97 52.81
C ALA A 266 6.60 9.33 52.83
N GLU A 267 7.49 9.55 53.79
CA GLU A 267 8.31 10.76 53.92
C GLU A 267 9.20 10.97 52.69
N LEU A 268 9.91 9.92 52.25
CA LEU A 268 10.78 9.99 51.07
C LEU A 268 9.99 10.28 49.78
N ARG A 269 8.81 9.67 49.58
CA ARG A 269 7.98 9.89 48.38
C ARG A 269 7.39 11.30 48.31
N VAL A 270 7.06 11.90 49.45
CA VAL A 270 6.57 13.30 49.52
C VAL A 270 7.70 14.30 49.31
N THR A 271 8.88 13.99 49.86
CA THR A 271 10.08 14.83 49.75
C THR A 271 10.64 14.83 48.32
N TYR A 272 10.67 13.66 47.68
CA TYR A 272 11.19 13.48 46.33
C TYR A 272 10.06 12.98 45.40
N GLN A 273 9.33 13.92 44.79
CA GLN A 273 8.12 13.63 44.00
C GLN A 273 8.41 13.30 42.52
N ASP A 274 9.61 13.60 42.08
CA ASP A 274 10.14 13.51 40.73
C ASP A 274 11.06 12.30 40.53
N VAL A 275 11.47 11.64 41.62
CA VAL A 275 12.34 10.45 41.55
C VAL A 275 11.55 9.17 41.26
N THR A 276 12.21 8.23 40.59
CA THR A 276 11.68 6.91 40.29
C THR A 276 11.61 6.01 41.53
N LEU A 277 10.82 4.94 41.46
CA LEU A 277 10.76 3.92 42.53
C LEU A 277 12.10 3.22 42.79
N LYS A 278 13.00 3.18 41.78
CA LYS A 278 14.33 2.59 41.94
C LYS A 278 15.21 3.52 42.77
N GLU A 279 15.22 4.81 42.44
CA GLU A 279 15.99 5.82 43.17
C GLU A 279 15.49 5.97 44.61
N LEU A 280 14.17 5.92 44.84
CA LEU A 280 13.62 5.85 46.21
C LEU A 280 14.18 4.66 47.01
N GLY A 281 14.34 3.50 46.37
CA GLY A 281 14.89 2.31 47.01
C GLY A 281 16.36 2.43 47.38
N GLU A 282 17.09 3.32 46.72
CA GLU A 282 18.50 3.63 47.02
C GLU A 282 18.64 4.64 48.17
N MET A 283 17.59 5.41 48.47
CA MET A 283 17.55 6.41 49.54
C MET A 283 17.13 5.87 50.92
N VAL A 284 16.79 4.58 51.02
CA VAL A 284 16.30 3.95 52.27
C VAL A 284 17.45 3.66 53.24
N SER A 285 17.26 4.03 54.51
CA SER A 285 18.29 4.06 55.56
C SER A 285 18.76 2.67 56.05
N GLY A 286 18.08 1.60 55.65
CA GLY A 286 18.35 0.20 56.05
C GLY A 286 18.97 -0.70 54.97
N GLY A 287 19.40 -0.13 53.84
CA GLY A 287 19.98 -0.85 52.70
C GLY A 287 19.12 -0.80 51.44
N LYS A 288 19.74 -1.01 50.28
CA LYS A 288 19.09 -0.85 48.96
C LYS A 288 17.89 -1.79 48.81
N ILE A 289 16.70 -1.21 48.62
CA ILE A 289 15.47 -1.96 48.37
C ILE A 289 15.21 -2.01 46.86
N SER A 290 14.76 -3.17 46.36
CA SER A 290 14.38 -3.31 44.96
C SER A 290 13.14 -2.45 44.61
N LYS A 291 13.01 -2.06 43.34
CA LYS A 291 11.82 -1.38 42.81
C LYS A 291 10.51 -2.06 43.22
N SER A 292 10.48 -3.40 43.20
CA SER A 292 9.29 -4.18 43.58
C SER A 292 8.97 -4.05 45.07
N GLY A 293 9.99 -4.05 45.94
CA GLY A 293 9.84 -3.87 47.38
C GLY A 293 9.27 -2.50 47.74
N ILE A 294 9.76 -1.44 47.08
CA ILE A 294 9.23 -0.07 47.23
C ILE A 294 7.78 0.00 46.75
N ASN A 295 7.50 -0.55 45.56
CA ASN A 295 6.14 -0.58 45.00
C ASN A 295 5.15 -1.30 45.93
N HIS A 296 5.57 -2.39 46.57
CA HIS A 296 4.74 -3.11 47.54
C HIS A 296 4.43 -2.27 48.79
N ARG A 297 5.41 -1.51 49.31
CA ARG A 297 5.20 -0.61 50.45
C ARG A 297 4.26 0.54 50.10
N LEU A 298 4.41 1.14 48.92
CA LEU A 298 3.53 2.21 48.44
C LEU A 298 2.10 1.70 48.20
N ARG A 299 1.92 0.47 47.70
CA ARG A 299 0.58 -0.15 47.60
C ARG A 299 -0.08 -0.32 48.97
N LYS A 300 0.66 -0.71 50.00
CA LYS A 300 0.12 -0.78 51.37
C LYS A 300 -0.29 0.60 51.89
N ILE A 301 0.47 1.63 51.57
CA ILE A 301 0.12 3.03 51.90
C ILE A 301 -1.17 3.43 51.16
N ASP A 302 -1.29 3.11 49.88
CA ASP A 302 -2.53 3.36 49.12
C ASP A 302 -3.73 2.62 49.75
N GLU A 303 -3.57 1.35 50.15
CA GLU A 303 -4.61 0.57 50.84
C GLU A 303 -5.03 1.19 52.20
N ILE A 304 -4.08 1.74 52.96
CA ILE A 304 -4.36 2.44 54.22
C ILE A 304 -5.17 3.71 53.96
N ALA A 305 -4.79 4.50 52.95
CA ALA A 305 -5.52 5.70 52.57
C ALA A 305 -6.97 5.37 52.15
N GLU A 306 -7.18 4.31 51.37
CA GLU A 306 -8.53 3.87 50.98
C GLU A 306 -9.37 3.41 52.19
N LYS A 307 -8.78 2.67 53.13
CA LYS A 307 -9.48 2.28 54.37
C LYS A 307 -9.89 3.47 55.23
N LEU A 308 -9.02 4.48 55.34
CA LEU A 308 -9.34 5.74 56.04
C LEU A 308 -10.51 6.46 55.37
N ARG A 309 -10.49 6.60 54.03
CA ARG A 309 -11.59 7.23 53.28
C ARG A 309 -12.92 6.48 53.46
N ALA A 310 -12.86 5.16 53.60
CA ALA A 310 -14.03 4.31 53.82
C ALA A 310 -14.48 4.22 55.29
N GLY A 311 -13.79 4.87 56.24
CA GLY A 311 -14.10 4.82 57.67
C GLY A 311 -13.88 3.43 58.29
N GLN A 312 -13.03 2.59 57.69
CA GLN A 312 -12.73 1.24 58.18
C GLN A 312 -11.62 1.25 59.24
N PRO A 313 -11.66 0.35 60.23
CA PRO A 313 -10.57 0.21 61.20
C PRO A 313 -9.29 -0.26 60.50
N ILE A 314 -8.15 0.33 60.86
CA ILE A 314 -6.83 -0.07 60.38
C ILE A 314 -6.18 -0.96 61.43
N ASP A 315 -5.78 -2.16 61.03
CA ASP A 315 -4.91 -3.02 61.82
C ASP A 315 -3.49 -2.93 61.24
N PHE A 316 -2.52 -2.58 62.09
CA PHE A 316 -1.10 -2.44 61.74
C PHE A 316 -0.26 -3.66 62.19
N LYS A 317 -0.90 -4.72 62.70
CA LYS A 317 -0.24 -5.97 63.09
C LYS A 317 0.42 -6.71 61.93
#